data_AF-A0A518B008-F1
#
_entry.id   AF-A0A518B008-F1
#
_cell.length_a   1.000
_cell.length_b   1.000
_cell.length_c   1.000
_cell.angle_alpha   90.00
_cell.angle_beta   90.00
_cell.angle_gamma   90.00
#
_symmetry.space_group_name_H-M   'P 1'
#
loop_
_entity.id
_entity.type
_entity.pdbx_description
1 polymer ?
#
loop_
_entity_poly.entity_id
_entity_poly.type
_entity_poly.pdbx_seq_one_letter_code
_entity_poly.pdbx_strand_id
1 'polypeptide(L)' 'MLRLLEKFPLKELTAAVEQALAIDVTDAESIRTILEHRADEPVTVFSLDGRPHLARVHVPTTDVASYGVLLGGQAS' A
#
# COMPACT_ATOMS: atom_id res chain seq x y z
N MET A 1 14.88 25.12 -1.60
CA MET A 1 14.69 24.60 -0.24
C MET A 1 13.65 25.35 0.58
N LEU A 2 13.75 26.67 0.81
CA LEU A 2 12.77 27.39 1.65
C LEU A 2 11.30 27.25 1.16
N ARG A 3 11.09 27.24 -0.16
CA ARG A 3 9.76 26.99 -0.76
C ARG A 3 9.16 25.60 -0.47
N LEU A 4 9.95 24.62 -0.01
CA LEU A 4 9.42 23.30 0.37
C LEU A 4 8.71 23.35 1.72
N LEU A 5 9.10 24.28 2.63
CA LEU A 5 8.42 24.48 3.91
C LEU A 5 7.01 25.05 3.76
N GLU A 6 6.69 25.66 2.62
CA GLU A 6 5.33 26.13 2.30
C GLU A 6 4.37 24.96 2.04
N LYS A 7 4.90 23.77 1.72
CA LYS A 7 4.11 22.61 1.28
C LYS A 7 4.25 21.39 2.19
N PHE A 8 5.37 21.26 2.89
CA PHE A 8 5.68 20.11 3.73
C PHE A 8 6.07 20.57 5.14
N PRO A 9 5.63 19.88 6.20
CA PRO A 9 6.00 20.21 7.57
C PRO A 9 7.51 20.04 7.77
N LEU A 10 8.09 20.87 8.63
CA LEU A 10 9.53 20.91 8.90
C LEU A 10 10.10 19.52 9.25
N LYS A 11 9.36 18.71 10.00
CA LYS A 11 9.76 17.36 10.39
C LYS A 11 9.96 16.43 9.19
N GLU A 12 9.08 16.50 8.20
CA GLU A 12 9.19 15.69 6.98
C GLU A 12 10.36 16.17 6.11
N LEU A 13 10.55 17.49 6.01
CA LEU A 13 11.69 18.07 5.29
C LEU A 13 13.02 17.65 5.92
N THR A 14 13.15 17.69 7.25
CA THR A 14 14.36 17.22 7.96
C THR A 14 14.65 15.77 7.62
N ALA A 15 13.64 14.90 7.72
CA ALA A 15 13.82 13.47 7.47
C ALA A 15 14.10 13.17 5.98
N ALA A 16 13.65 14.00 5.05
CA ALA A 16 13.99 13.89 3.63
C ALA A 16 15.42 14.36 3.34
N VAL A 17 15.88 15.43 4.00
CA VAL A 17 17.27 15.91 3.91
C VAL A 17 18.24 14.87 4.46
N GLU A 18 17.94 14.25 5.62
CA GLU A 18 18.75 13.18 6.19
C GLU A 18 18.88 11.98 5.23
N GLN A 19 17.77 11.59 4.58
CA GLN A 19 17.80 10.52 3.58
C GLN A 19 18.61 10.91 2.34
N ALA A 20 18.48 12.15 1.86
CA ALA A 20 19.23 12.62 0.71
C ALA A 20 20.74 12.62 0.99
N LEU A 21 21.15 13.05 2.18
CA LEU A 21 22.54 12.98 2.64
C LEU A 21 23.05 11.53 2.73
N ALA A 22 22.21 10.58 3.14
CA ALA A 22 22.59 9.16 3.21
C ALA A 22 22.87 8.54 1.83
N ILE A 23 22.30 9.11 0.76
CA ILE A 23 22.53 8.67 -0.63
C ILE A 23 23.45 9.61 -1.43
N ASP A 24 24.10 10.56 -0.74
CA ASP A 24 25.01 11.58 -1.30
C ASP A 24 24.37 12.49 -2.36
N VAL A 25 23.10 12.84 -2.14
CA VAL A 25 22.33 13.73 -3.02
C VAL A 25 21.91 14.97 -2.24
N THR A 26 22.17 16.16 -2.80
CA THR A 26 21.92 17.44 -2.10
C THR A 26 21.10 18.44 -2.92
N ASP A 27 20.68 18.09 -4.13
CA ASP A 27 19.87 18.99 -4.95
C ASP A 27 18.42 19.07 -4.45
N ALA A 28 17.80 20.23 -4.67
CA ALA A 28 16.47 20.50 -4.15
C ALA A 28 15.37 19.65 -4.81
N GLU A 29 15.59 19.17 -6.04
CA GLU A 29 14.59 18.38 -6.76
C GLU A 29 14.56 16.96 -6.22
N SER A 30 15.72 16.35 -5.97
CA SER A 30 15.82 15.04 -5.33
C SER A 30 15.20 15.01 -3.93
N ILE A 31 15.40 16.06 -3.13
CA ILE A 31 14.78 16.15 -1.80
C ILE A 31 13.25 16.29 -1.91
N ARG A 32 12.78 17.00 -2.95
CA ARG A 32 11.36 17.08 -3.26
C ARG A 32 10.81 15.71 -3.69
N THR A 33 11.53 14.96 -4.52
CA THR A 33 11.16 13.60 -4.92
C THR A 33 11.05 12.67 -3.71
N ILE A 34 11.97 12.76 -2.75
CA ILE A 34 11.90 11.97 -1.50
C ILE A 34 10.66 12.35 -0.68
N LEU A 35 10.34 13.64 -0.58
CA LEU A 35 9.15 14.12 0.12
C LEU A 35 7.85 13.64 -0.55
N GLU A 36 7.76 13.80 -1.86
CA GLU A 36 6.59 13.39 -2.64
C GLU A 36 6.40 11.87 -2.58
N HIS A 37 7.48 11.08 -2.66
CA HIS A 37 7.42 9.62 -2.54
C HIS A 37 6.96 9.15 -1.15
N ARG A 38 7.33 9.86 -0.07
CA ARG A 38 6.86 9.51 1.29
C ARG A 38 5.42 9.90 1.56
N ALA A 39 4.93 10.95 0.89
CA ALA A 39 3.53 11.34 0.94
C ALA A 39 2.65 10.43 0.07
N ASP A 40 3.25 9.69 -0.88
CA ASP A 40 2.57 8.69 -1.68
C ASP A 40 2.22 7.49 -0.78
N GLU A 41 0.94 7.37 -0.44
CA GLU A 41 0.42 6.23 0.32
C GLU A 41 0.77 4.94 -0.41
N PRO A 42 1.42 3.96 0.25
CA PRO A 42 1.77 2.71 -0.39
C PRO A 42 0.50 2.02 -0.88
N VAL A 43 0.32 1.96 -2.20
CA VAL A 43 -0.79 1.25 -2.82
C VAL A 43 -0.76 -0.18 -2.29
N THR A 44 -1.87 -0.64 -1.70
CA THR A 44 -2.02 -2.04 -1.31
C THR A 44 -1.88 -2.90 -2.56
N VAL A 45 -0.66 -3.39 -2.79
CA VAL A 45 -0.38 -4.30 -3.89
C VAL A 45 -1.18 -5.58 -3.61
N PHE A 46 -2.19 -5.83 -4.42
CA PHE A 46 -2.91 -7.09 -4.43
C PHE A 46 -1.96 -8.15 -4.99
N SER A 47 -1.12 -8.73 -4.12
CA SER A 47 -0.10 -9.69 -4.53
C SER A 47 -0.76 -11.01 -4.88
N LEU A 48 -0.63 -11.41 -6.14
CA LEU A 48 -1.03 -12.70 -6.68
C LEU A 48 0.20 -13.42 -7.19
N ASP A 49 1.19 -13.65 -6.32
CA ASP A 49 2.45 -14.29 -6.71
C ASP A 49 2.20 -15.51 -7.63
N GLY A 50 2.51 -15.32 -8.93
CA GLY A 50 2.35 -16.29 -10.01
C GLY A 50 0.97 -16.44 -10.68
N ARG A 51 -0.09 -15.71 -10.28
CA ARG A 51 -1.48 -15.95 -10.75
C ARG A 51 -2.22 -14.67 -11.19
N PRO A 52 -1.78 -14.01 -12.28
CA PRO A 52 -2.38 -12.76 -12.76
C PRO A 52 -3.86 -12.87 -13.17
N HIS A 53 -4.32 -14.07 -13.55
CA HIS A 53 -5.72 -14.32 -13.93
C HIS A 53 -6.69 -14.28 -12.74
N LEU A 54 -6.20 -14.38 -11.50
CA LEU A 54 -7.04 -14.37 -10.29
C LEU A 54 -7.35 -12.96 -9.77
N ALA A 55 -6.71 -11.92 -10.32
CA ALA A 55 -6.96 -10.52 -9.94
C ALA A 55 -8.40 -10.05 -10.15
N ARG A 56 -9.14 -10.75 -11.02
CA ARG A 56 -10.51 -10.40 -11.42
C ARG A 56 -11.55 -11.33 -10.81
N VAL A 57 -11.12 -12.33 -10.03
CA VAL A 57 -12.01 -13.36 -9.51
C VAL A 57 -12.44 -12.96 -8.10
N HIS A 58 -13.69 -12.56 -7.96
CA HIS A 58 -14.33 -12.44 -6.65
C HIS A 58 -14.71 -13.84 -6.17
N VAL A 59 -14.08 -14.32 -5.10
CA VAL A 59 -14.48 -15.56 -4.43
C VAL A 59 -15.63 -15.22 -3.48
N PRO A 60 -16.87 -15.63 -3.76
CA PRO A 60 -17.96 -15.39 -2.83
C PRO A 60 -17.70 -16.15 -1.54
N THR A 61 -17.95 -15.51 -0.40
CA THR A 61 -17.89 -16.18 0.91
C THR A 61 -18.99 -17.23 0.96
N THR A 62 -18.59 -18.49 1.15
CA THR A 62 -19.55 -19.58 1.26
C THR A 62 -20.31 -19.48 2.57
N ASP A 63 -21.64 -19.47 2.50
CA ASP A 63 -22.49 -19.58 3.67
C ASP A 63 -22.45 -21.01 4.21
N VAL A 64 -21.93 -21.17 5.42
CA VAL A 64 -21.80 -22.47 6.09
C VAL A 64 -23.17 -23.05 6.42
N ALA A 65 -24.20 -22.22 6.65
CA ALA A 65 -25.55 -22.69 6.96
C ALA A 65 -26.19 -23.43 5.78
N SER A 66 -25.80 -23.10 4.55
CA SER A 66 -26.25 -23.77 3.32
C SER A 66 -25.88 -25.26 3.27
N TYR A 67 -24.85 -25.71 4.00
CA TYR A 67 -24.51 -27.13 4.10
C TYR A 67 -25.43 -27.94 5.03
N GLY A 68 -26.31 -27.28 5.79
CA GLY A 68 -27.29 -27.94 6.66
C GLY A 68 -28.21 -28.91 5.91
N VAL A 69 -28.46 -28.68 4.62
CA VAL A 69 -29.24 -29.60 3.76
C VAL A 69 -28.57 -30.97 3.58
N LEU A 70 -27.23 -31.03 3.65
CA LEU A 70 -26.49 -32.28 3.57
C LEU A 70 -26.55 -33.07 4.88
N LEU A 71 -26.88 -32.41 6.00
CA LEU A 71 -27.08 -33.05 7.30
C LEU A 71 -28.50 -33.63 7.46
N GLY A 72 -29.47 -33.20 6.64
CA GLY A 72 -30.85 -33.71 6.64
C GLY A 72 -31.03 -35.06 5.94
N GLY A 73 -29.96 -35.65 5.41
CA GLY A 73 -30.02 -36.89 4.64
C GLY A 73 -30.00 -38.18 5.46
N GLN A 74 -29.84 -38.14 6.79
CA GLN A 74 -29.78 -39.34 7.63
C GLN A 74 -30.47 -39.11 8.99
N ALA A 75 -31.81 -39.20 9.05
CA ALA A 75 -32.56 -39.79 10.18
C ALA A 75 -34.09 -39.74 9.94
N SER A 76 -34.68 -40.93 9.94
CA SER A 76 -36.11 -41.33 9.84
C SER A 76 -36.77 -41.26 8.48
#